data_AF-A0A517U310-F1
#
_entry.id   AF-A0A517U310-F1
#
_cell.length_a   1.000
_cell.length_b   1.000
_cell.length_c   1.000
_cell.angle_alpha   90.00
_cell.angle_beta   90.00
_cell.angle_gamma   90.00
#
_symmetry.space_group_name_H-M   'P 1'
#
loop_
_entity.id
_entity.type
_entity.pdbx_description
1 polymer ?
#
loop_
_entity_poly.entity_id
_entity_poly.type
_entity_poly.pdbx_seq_one_letter_code
_entity_poly.pdbx_strand_id
1 'polypeptide(L)'
;MLATLDLAYQSELAGAGDWLHMLPIAVGAHPLVHLNAALNTLATLLLLIGLWQIKRGLEIRHGRVMLSALFVSAMFLTSYLAYHFAVELTVRFTHPGPVKYAYYAILLSHVLLAVTVPFLALAATIYGIRAVGWGKAAALPPAEKARNRAKHLKVVRWAFPIWLYVSVTGVVVYLMLYHLWPSAELDPTLTTVPPSIAAPGSVGG
;
A
#
# COMPACT_ATOMS: atom_id res chain seq x y z
N MET A 1 -39.49 -23.55 -26.37
CA MET A 1 -39.45 -22.10 -26.67
C MET A 1 -39.75 -21.23 -25.45
N LEU A 2 -40.78 -21.53 -24.64
CA LEU A 2 -41.06 -20.75 -23.41
C LEU A 2 -40.05 -20.99 -22.28
N ALA A 3 -39.64 -22.25 -22.05
CA ALA A 3 -38.63 -22.58 -21.02
C ALA A 3 -37.22 -22.01 -21.32
N THR A 4 -36.87 -21.84 -22.60
CA THR A 4 -35.59 -21.27 -23.03
C THR A 4 -35.56 -19.75 -22.87
N LEU A 5 -36.71 -19.09 -22.98
CA LEU A 5 -36.84 -17.65 -22.73
C LEU A 5 -36.82 -17.35 -21.22
N ASP A 6 -37.41 -18.22 -20.39
CA ASP A 6 -37.38 -18.09 -18.94
C ASP A 6 -35.94 -18.26 -18.40
N LEU A 7 -35.18 -19.23 -18.88
CA LEU A 7 -33.77 -19.40 -18.48
C LEU A 7 -32.89 -18.21 -18.92
N ALA A 8 -33.12 -17.65 -20.11
CA ALA A 8 -32.42 -16.45 -20.56
C ALA A 8 -32.77 -15.24 -19.68
N TYR A 9 -34.05 -15.06 -19.35
CA TYR A 9 -34.52 -13.98 -18.47
C TYR A 9 -34.00 -14.12 -17.03
N GLN A 10 -33.97 -15.34 -16.48
CA GLN A 10 -33.39 -15.62 -15.16
C GLN A 10 -31.86 -15.42 -15.17
N SER A 11 -31.16 -15.71 -16.27
CA SER A 11 -29.72 -15.43 -16.41
C SER A 11 -29.40 -13.93 -16.53
N GLU A 12 -30.27 -13.15 -17.18
CA GLU A 12 -30.16 -11.70 -17.23
C GLU A 12 -30.43 -11.05 -15.87
N LEU A 13 -31.40 -11.54 -15.10
CA LEU A 13 -31.67 -11.07 -13.73
C LEU A 13 -30.56 -11.47 -12.74
N ALA A 14 -29.97 -12.65 -12.89
CA ALA A 14 -28.81 -13.07 -12.10
C ALA A 14 -27.57 -12.22 -12.42
N GLY A 15 -27.38 -11.83 -13.68
CA GLY A 15 -26.36 -10.87 -14.09
C GLY A 15 -26.65 -9.45 -13.58
N ALA A 16 -27.91 -9.00 -13.64
CA ALA A 16 -28.34 -7.67 -13.20
C ALA A 16 -28.13 -7.42 -11.69
N GLY A 17 -28.24 -8.46 -10.86
CA GLY A 17 -27.98 -8.39 -9.42
C GLY A 17 -26.51 -8.20 -9.04
N ASP A 18 -25.59 -8.68 -9.87
CA ASP A 18 -24.15 -8.70 -9.57
C ASP A 18 -23.48 -7.31 -9.76
N TRP A 19 -24.01 -6.50 -10.70
CA TRP A 19 -23.52 -5.14 -10.96
C TRP A 19 -23.77 -4.15 -9.80
N LEU A 20 -24.79 -4.40 -8.96
CA LEU A 20 -25.07 -3.59 -7.77
C LEU A 20 -24.00 -3.76 -6.69
N HIS A 21 -23.27 -4.88 -6.68
CA HIS A 21 -22.14 -5.13 -5.79
C HIS A 21 -20.82 -4.58 -6.36
N MET A 22 -20.72 -4.45 -7.69
CA MET A 22 -19.53 -3.89 -8.36
C MET A 22 -19.49 -2.35 -8.37
N LEU A 23 -20.64 -1.67 -8.39
CA LEU A 23 -20.76 -0.20 -8.40
C LEU A 23 -20.11 0.51 -7.19
N PRO A 24 -20.30 0.06 -5.92
CA PRO A 24 -19.63 0.65 -4.76
C PRO A 24 -18.10 0.44 -4.76
N ILE A 25 -17.64 -0.69 -5.32
CA ILE A 25 -16.24 -1.10 -5.32
C ILE A 25 -15.45 -0.39 -6.42
N ALA A 26 -16.02 -0.26 -7.61
CA ALA A 26 -15.39 0.42 -8.75
C ALA A 26 -15.26 1.94 -8.51
N VAL A 27 -16.25 2.59 -7.90
CA VAL A 27 -16.19 4.02 -7.51
C VAL A 27 -15.24 4.23 -6.30
N GLY A 28 -15.07 3.21 -5.45
CA GLY A 28 -14.16 3.22 -4.30
C GLY A 28 -12.68 2.94 -4.64
N ALA A 29 -12.37 2.36 -5.80
CA ALA A 29 -11.01 1.90 -6.13
C ALA A 29 -10.00 3.05 -6.35
N HIS A 30 -10.40 4.13 -7.02
CA HIS A 30 -9.55 5.31 -7.29
C HIS A 30 -9.16 6.10 -6.02
N PRO A 31 -10.05 6.38 -5.04
CA PRO A 31 -9.64 7.08 -3.82
C PRO A 31 -8.72 6.23 -2.92
N LEU A 32 -8.82 4.90 -2.95
CA LEU A 32 -8.02 4.02 -2.09
C LEU A 32 -6.53 4.06 -2.43
N VAL A 33 -6.15 4.23 -3.70
CA VAL A 33 -4.73 4.35 -4.09
C VAL A 33 -4.12 5.66 -3.58
N HIS A 34 -4.88 6.77 -3.63
CA HIS A 34 -4.46 8.05 -3.06
C HIS A 34 -4.38 7.99 -1.53
N LEU A 35 -5.36 7.34 -0.88
CA LEU A 35 -5.34 7.10 0.56
C LEU A 35 -4.11 6.29 0.97
N ASN A 36 -3.78 5.23 0.24
CA ASN A 36 -2.60 4.39 0.48
C ASN A 36 -1.29 5.19 0.39
N ALA A 37 -1.18 6.09 -0.60
CA ALA A 37 -0.03 6.98 -0.75
C ALA A 37 0.04 8.01 0.41
N ALA A 38 -1.10 8.58 0.80
CA ALA A 38 -1.19 9.53 1.92
C ALA A 38 -0.80 8.87 3.25
N LEU A 39 -1.27 7.65 3.50
CA LEU A 39 -0.94 6.88 4.71
C LEU A 39 0.55 6.53 4.76
N ASN A 40 1.18 6.13 3.65
CA ASN A 40 2.63 5.92 3.60
C ASN A 40 3.45 7.20 3.79
N THR A 41 2.96 8.32 3.24
CA THR A 41 3.56 9.64 3.47
C THR A 41 3.51 9.99 4.96
N LEU A 42 2.35 9.84 5.59
CA LEU A 42 2.17 10.09 7.01
C LEU A 42 3.05 9.16 7.86
N ALA A 43 3.13 7.87 7.52
CA ALA A 43 4.02 6.93 8.20
C ALA A 43 5.48 7.36 8.09
N THR A 44 5.94 7.78 6.90
CA THR A 44 7.29 8.31 6.68
C THR A 44 7.58 9.49 7.60
N LEU A 45 6.68 10.48 7.65
CA LEU A 45 6.83 11.65 8.51
C LEU A 45 6.90 11.27 10.00
N LEU A 46 6.01 10.38 10.45
CA LEU A 46 6.01 9.90 11.84
C LEU A 46 7.31 9.16 12.18
N LEU A 47 7.85 8.34 11.27
CA LEU A 47 9.14 7.67 11.48
C LEU A 47 10.30 8.66 11.60
N LEU A 48 10.33 9.70 10.76
CA LEU A 48 11.34 10.76 10.83
C LEU A 48 11.24 11.57 12.13
N ILE A 49 10.02 11.91 12.55
CA ILE A 49 9.76 12.56 13.84
C ILE A 49 10.18 11.63 15.00
N GLY A 50 9.87 10.34 14.91
CA GLY A 50 10.32 9.31 15.85
C GLY A 50 11.83 9.28 15.99
N LEU A 51 12.56 9.27 14.87
CA LEU A 51 14.02 9.31 14.84
C LEU A 51 14.58 10.58 15.48
N TRP A 52 13.98 11.74 15.17
CA TRP A 52 14.39 13.01 15.75
C TRP A 52 14.20 13.04 17.27
N GLN A 53 13.09 12.49 17.78
CA GLN A 53 12.81 12.45 19.23
C GLN A 53 13.78 11.54 19.99
N ILE A 54 14.08 10.34 19.46
CA ILE A 54 14.98 9.41 20.15
C ILE A 54 16.42 9.93 20.16
N LYS A 55 16.86 10.63 19.11
CA LYS A 55 18.15 11.33 19.09
C LYS A 55 18.28 12.42 20.17
N ARG A 56 17.15 12.92 20.69
CA ARG A 56 17.09 13.89 21.79
C ARG A 56 16.85 13.23 23.16
N GLY A 57 16.86 11.90 23.25
CA GLY A 57 16.57 11.18 24.50
C GLY A 57 15.10 11.24 24.94
N LEU A 58 14.18 11.70 24.08
CA LEU A 58 12.76 11.85 24.42
C LEU A 58 12.00 10.51 24.25
N GLU A 59 12.40 9.50 25.02
CA GLU A 59 11.98 8.10 24.80
C GLU A 59 10.45 7.89 24.85
N ILE A 60 9.76 8.51 25.81
CA ILE A 60 8.31 8.39 25.94
C ILE A 60 7.59 9.02 24.75
N ARG A 61 8.04 10.20 24.29
CA ARG A 61 7.44 10.87 23.13
C ARG A 61 7.73 10.12 21.83
N HIS A 62 8.95 9.61 21.68
CA HIS A 62 9.33 8.67 20.62
C HIS A 62 8.36 7.48 20.61
N GLY A 63 8.16 6.79 21.74
CA GLY A 63 7.27 5.64 21.83
C GLY A 63 5.83 5.94 21.41
N ARG A 64 5.28 7.10 21.79
CA ARG A 64 3.94 7.54 21.35
C ARG A 64 3.86 7.74 19.85
N VAL A 65 4.85 8.40 19.25
CA VAL A 65 4.90 8.61 17.79
C VAL A 65 5.10 7.30 17.03
N MET A 66 5.92 6.37 17.55
CA MET A 66 6.11 5.06 16.93
C MET A 66 4.83 4.20 16.99
N LEU A 67 4.01 4.32 18.04
CA LEU A 67 2.69 3.69 18.07
C LEU A 67 1.74 4.30 17.04
N SER A 68 1.76 5.63 16.86
CA SER A 68 1.00 6.28 15.79
C SER A 68 1.46 5.80 14.41
N ALA A 69 2.77 5.66 14.17
CA ALA A 69 3.32 5.13 12.92
C ALA A 69 2.87 3.68 12.67
N LEU A 70 2.88 2.84 13.71
CA LEU A 70 2.38 1.46 13.64
C LEU A 70 0.90 1.42 13.28
N PHE A 71 0.09 2.26 13.93
CA PHE A 71 -1.34 2.35 13.66
C PHE A 71 -1.63 2.81 12.22
N VAL A 72 -0.97 3.87 11.75
CA VAL A 72 -1.08 4.35 10.36
C VAL A 72 -0.64 3.28 9.36
N SER A 73 0.44 2.55 9.66
CA SER A 73 0.90 1.44 8.80
C SER A 73 -0.11 0.27 8.77
N ALA A 74 -0.78 -0.01 9.89
CA ALA A 74 -1.85 -1.00 9.94
C ALA A 74 -3.08 -0.55 9.12
N MET A 75 -3.47 0.73 9.20
CA MET A 75 -4.52 1.29 8.34
C MET A 75 -4.15 1.18 6.85
N PHE A 76 -2.90 1.49 6.51
CA PHE A 76 -2.39 1.32 5.15
C PHE A 76 -2.51 -0.13 4.70
N LEU A 77 -2.03 -1.09 5.50
CA LEU A 77 -2.06 -2.51 5.15
C LEU A 77 -3.50 -3.00 4.95
N THR A 78 -4.42 -2.62 5.84
CA THR A 78 -5.84 -2.98 5.72
C THR A 78 -6.44 -2.39 4.43
N SER A 79 -6.22 -1.11 4.15
CA SER A 79 -6.70 -0.44 2.93
C SER A 79 -6.09 -1.07 1.66
N TYR A 80 -4.80 -1.37 1.68
CA TYR A 80 -4.09 -2.04 0.59
C TYR A 80 -4.65 -3.44 0.30
N LEU A 81 -4.81 -4.28 1.33
CA LEU A 81 -5.33 -5.63 1.16
C LEU A 81 -6.80 -5.60 0.72
N ALA A 82 -7.61 -4.71 1.30
CA ALA A 82 -9.00 -4.52 0.85
C ALA A 82 -9.06 -4.15 -0.63
N TYR A 83 -8.25 -3.19 -1.08
CA TYR A 83 -8.15 -2.82 -2.50
C TYR A 83 -7.69 -3.99 -3.38
N HIS A 84 -6.65 -4.73 -2.96
CA HIS A 84 -6.07 -5.80 -3.75
C HIS A 84 -7.00 -7.00 -3.90
N PHE A 85 -7.73 -7.38 -2.84
CA PHE A 85 -8.67 -8.49 -2.86
C PHE A 85 -10.03 -8.13 -3.46
N ALA A 86 -10.51 -6.89 -3.30
CA ALA A 86 -11.82 -6.49 -3.81
C ALA A 86 -11.82 -6.10 -5.29
N VAL A 87 -10.68 -5.59 -5.80
CA VAL A 87 -10.64 -4.94 -7.11
C VAL A 87 -9.84 -5.75 -8.14
N GLU A 88 -8.98 -6.69 -7.71
CA GLU A 88 -8.06 -7.51 -8.55
C GLU A 88 -7.22 -6.72 -9.58
N LEU A 89 -7.31 -5.39 -9.57
CA LEU A 89 -6.71 -4.47 -10.52
C LEU A 89 -5.30 -4.14 -10.06
N THR A 90 -4.34 -4.79 -10.71
CA THR A 90 -2.95 -4.33 -10.72
C THR A 90 -2.78 -3.44 -11.94
N VAL A 91 -2.80 -2.12 -11.74
CA VAL A 91 -2.49 -1.17 -12.82
C VAL A 91 -1.09 -1.49 -13.33
N ARG A 92 -0.99 -1.85 -14.60
CA ARG A 92 0.29 -2.28 -15.18
C ARG A 92 1.11 -1.06 -15.51
N PHE A 93 2.41 -1.14 -15.23
CA PHE A 93 3.34 -0.13 -15.69
C PHE A 93 3.61 -0.34 -17.19
N THR A 94 3.08 0.55 -18.03
CA THR A 94 3.01 0.39 -19.49
C THR A 94 4.15 1.06 -20.24
N HIS A 95 4.97 1.89 -19.57
CA HIS A 95 6.03 2.66 -20.21
C HIS A 95 7.26 1.78 -20.52
N PRO A 96 7.79 1.80 -21.76
CA PRO A 96 8.98 1.03 -22.15
C PRO A 96 10.29 1.70 -21.71
N GLY A 97 11.39 0.96 -21.82
CA GLY A 97 12.75 1.49 -21.59
C GLY A 97 13.28 1.36 -20.15
N PRO A 98 14.38 2.06 -19.81
CA PRO A 98 15.08 1.92 -18.52
C PRO A 98 14.19 2.14 -17.28
N VAL A 99 13.19 3.03 -17.39
CA VAL A 99 12.26 3.35 -16.31
C VAL A 99 11.42 2.15 -15.86
N LYS A 100 11.08 1.25 -16.78
CA LYS A 100 10.34 0.01 -16.47
C LYS A 100 11.13 -0.88 -15.52
N TYR A 101 12.43 -1.05 -15.78
CA TYR A 101 13.29 -1.87 -14.93
C TYR A 101 13.49 -1.24 -13.56
N ALA A 102 13.66 0.09 -13.50
CA ALA A 102 13.74 0.81 -12.24
C ALA A 102 12.45 0.63 -11.40
N TYR A 103 11.28 0.78 -12.04
CA TYR A 103 9.98 0.57 -11.42
C TYR A 103 9.87 -0.83 -10.80
N TYR A 104 10.11 -1.88 -11.59
CA TYR A 104 9.98 -3.25 -11.10
C TYR A 104 11.05 -3.63 -10.07
N ALA A 105 12.26 -3.07 -10.16
CA ALA A 105 13.28 -3.25 -9.14
C ALA A 105 12.82 -2.66 -7.79
N ILE A 106 12.32 -1.42 -7.79
CA ILE A 106 11.79 -0.76 -6.59
C ILE A 106 10.55 -1.48 -6.05
N LEU A 107 9.63 -1.87 -6.93
CA LEU A 107 8.40 -2.55 -6.54
C LEU A 107 8.71 -3.91 -5.91
N LEU A 108 9.61 -4.69 -6.52
CA LEU A 108 10.00 -6.00 -6.03
C LEU A 108 10.67 -5.88 -4.65
N SER A 109 11.65 -4.98 -4.51
CA SER A 109 12.31 -4.77 -3.21
C SER A 109 11.34 -4.24 -2.16
N HIS A 110 10.44 -3.33 -2.52
CA HIS A 110 9.41 -2.81 -1.64
C HIS A 110 8.53 -3.94 -1.09
N VAL A 111 7.96 -4.78 -1.95
CA VAL A 111 7.06 -5.86 -1.51
C VAL A 111 7.78 -6.87 -0.63
N LEU A 112 8.97 -7.33 -1.03
CA LEU A 112 9.74 -8.29 -0.24
C LEU A 112 10.10 -7.76 1.16
N LEU A 113 10.50 -6.50 1.23
CA LEU A 113 10.79 -5.85 2.51
C LEU A 113 9.53 -5.56 3.33
N ALA A 114 8.44 -5.14 2.67
CA ALA A 114 7.17 -4.80 3.32
C ALA A 114 6.57 -5.99 4.09
N VAL A 115 6.67 -7.21 3.57
CA VAL A 115 6.22 -8.44 4.25
C VAL A 115 6.89 -8.60 5.62
N THR A 116 8.12 -8.13 5.79
CA THR A 116 8.85 -8.25 7.06
C THR A 116 8.47 -7.18 8.08
N VAL A 117 7.95 -6.02 7.64
CA VAL A 117 7.71 -4.84 8.49
C VAL A 117 6.74 -5.11 9.64
N PRO A 118 5.56 -5.75 9.45
CA PRO A 118 4.63 -5.99 10.55
C PRO A 118 5.26 -6.76 11.71
N PHE A 119 6.06 -7.78 11.41
CA PHE A 119 6.73 -8.61 12.42
C PHE A 119 7.83 -7.82 13.15
N LEU A 120 8.67 -7.11 12.41
CA LEU A 120 9.76 -6.31 12.97
C LEU A 120 9.24 -5.13 13.80
N ALA A 121 8.24 -4.41 13.31
CA ALA A 121 7.62 -3.26 13.98
C ALA A 121 6.89 -3.70 15.26
N LEU A 122 6.18 -4.82 15.23
CA LEU A 122 5.51 -5.36 16.41
C LEU A 122 6.51 -5.83 17.46
N ALA A 123 7.56 -6.56 17.07
CA ALA A 123 8.62 -6.98 17.98
C ALA A 123 9.33 -5.78 18.61
N ALA A 124 9.70 -4.77 17.80
CA ALA A 124 10.30 -3.53 18.29
C ALA A 124 9.38 -2.81 19.28
N THR A 125 8.08 -2.71 18.98
CA THR A 125 7.08 -2.06 19.83
C THR A 125 6.90 -2.78 21.16
N ILE A 126 6.75 -4.11 21.14
CA ILE A 126 6.60 -4.93 22.34
C ILE A 126 7.83 -4.79 23.26
N TYR A 127 9.03 -4.91 22.69
CA TYR A 127 10.26 -4.72 23.47
C TYR A 127 10.42 -3.27 23.95
N GLY A 128 10.02 -2.28 23.15
CA GLY A 128 10.05 -0.87 23.53
C GLY A 128 9.16 -0.55 24.72
N ILE A 129 7.88 -0.98 24.68
CA ILE A 129 6.92 -0.82 25.79
C ILE A 129 7.45 -1.45 27.08
N ARG A 130 8.01 -2.66 26.99
CA ARG A 130 8.61 -3.35 28.13
C ARG A 130 9.89 -2.67 28.64
N ALA A 131 10.69 -2.11 27.74
CA ALA A 131 11.93 -1.41 28.08
C ALA A 131 11.70 -0.10 28.85
N VAL A 132 10.66 0.66 28.49
CA VAL A 132 10.29 1.91 29.17
C VAL A 132 9.35 1.69 30.36
N GLY A 133 8.80 0.49 30.52
CA GLY A 133 7.89 0.15 31.62
C GLY A 133 6.52 0.80 31.51
N TRP A 134 5.97 0.93 30.31
CA TRP A 134 4.66 1.57 30.11
C TRP A 134 3.50 0.60 30.38
N GLY A 135 2.44 1.09 31.04
CA GLY A 135 1.22 0.32 31.31
C GLY A 135 1.50 -0.85 32.25
N LYS A 136 1.05 -2.06 31.87
CA LYS A 136 1.29 -3.28 32.66
C LYS A 136 2.79 -3.60 32.84
N ALA A 137 3.66 -3.08 31.97
CA ALA A 137 5.11 -3.27 32.09
C ALA A 137 5.76 -2.42 33.21
N ALA A 138 5.01 -1.52 33.86
CA ALA A 138 5.51 -0.71 34.98
C ALA A 138 6.02 -1.57 36.14
N ALA A 139 5.36 -2.70 36.40
CA ALA A 139 5.69 -3.64 37.46
C ALA A 139 6.92 -4.53 37.17
N LEU A 140 7.49 -4.48 35.96
CA LEU A 140 8.65 -5.32 35.62
C LEU A 140 9.89 -4.93 36.44
N PRO A 141 10.69 -5.91 36.90
CA PRO A 141 11.95 -5.63 37.57
C PRO A 141 12.92 -4.84 36.69
N PRO A 142 13.82 -4.00 37.26
CA PRO A 142 14.79 -3.21 36.49
C PRO A 142 15.65 -4.06 35.54
N ALA A 143 16.09 -5.24 35.99
CA ALA A 143 16.88 -6.17 35.17
C ALA A 143 16.13 -6.64 33.92
N GLU A 144 14.83 -6.85 34.02
CA GLU A 144 13.99 -7.25 32.88
C GLU A 144 13.75 -6.08 31.92
N LYS A 145 13.54 -4.86 32.41
CA LYS A 145 13.44 -3.66 31.57
C LYS A 145 14.73 -3.45 30.77
N ALA A 146 15.89 -3.59 31.41
CA ALA A 146 17.20 -3.50 30.74
C ALA A 146 17.38 -4.59 29.66
N ARG A 147 16.99 -5.83 29.93
CA ARG A 147 17.01 -6.91 28.92
C ARG A 147 16.12 -6.61 27.72
N ASN A 148 14.90 -6.10 27.94
CA ASN A 148 13.99 -5.72 26.87
C ASN A 148 14.53 -4.53 26.05
N ARG A 149 15.23 -3.58 26.69
CA ARG A 149 15.92 -2.50 26.00
C ARG A 149 16.97 -3.02 25.02
N ALA A 150 17.83 -3.95 25.46
CA ALA A 150 18.82 -4.57 24.58
C ALA A 150 18.16 -5.29 23.38
N LYS A 151 17.06 -6.01 23.62
CA LYS A 151 16.28 -6.65 22.54
C LYS A 151 15.67 -5.63 21.58
N HIS A 152 15.08 -4.54 22.08
CA HIS A 152 14.54 -3.45 21.28
C HIS A 152 15.62 -2.89 20.34
N LEU A 153 16.79 -2.52 20.89
CA LEU A 153 17.93 -1.99 20.12
C LEU A 153 18.40 -2.96 19.02
N LYS A 154 18.46 -4.26 19.32
CA LYS A 154 18.85 -5.30 18.36
C LYS A 154 17.86 -5.44 17.20
N VAL A 155 16.57 -5.20 17.42
CA VAL A 155 15.54 -5.27 16.39
C VAL A 155 15.48 -3.98 15.59
N VAL A 156 15.46 -2.81 16.24
CA VAL A 156 15.29 -1.52 15.54
C VAL A 156 16.42 -1.18 14.59
N ARG A 157 17.64 -1.71 14.79
CA ARG A 157 18.75 -1.55 13.84
C ARG A 157 18.40 -2.03 12.42
N TRP A 158 17.50 -3.01 12.31
CA TRP A 158 16.97 -3.51 11.04
C TRP A 158 15.57 -3.00 10.77
N ALA A 159 14.69 -3.01 11.79
CA ALA A 159 13.30 -2.62 11.62
C ALA A 159 13.16 -1.18 11.13
N PHE A 160 13.91 -0.24 11.69
CA PHE A 160 13.78 1.18 11.34
C PHE A 160 14.15 1.48 9.87
N PRO A 161 15.34 1.12 9.36
CA PRO A 161 15.68 1.41 7.97
C PRO A 161 14.76 0.70 6.97
N ILE A 162 14.36 -0.55 7.26
CA ILE A 162 13.42 -1.29 6.40
C ILE A 162 12.05 -0.62 6.38
N TRP A 163 11.51 -0.25 7.55
CA TRP A 163 10.21 0.39 7.66
C TRP A 163 10.20 1.75 6.96
N LEU A 164 11.23 2.57 7.16
CA LEU A 164 11.38 3.84 6.47
C LEU A 164 11.50 3.67 4.95
N TYR A 165 12.31 2.70 4.50
CA TYR A 165 12.46 2.40 3.07
C TYR A 165 11.12 2.04 2.43
N VAL A 166 10.37 1.13 3.04
CA VAL A 166 9.07 0.67 2.53
C VAL A 166 8.08 1.84 2.50
N SER A 167 7.99 2.65 3.56
CA SER A 167 7.07 3.81 3.57
C SER A 167 7.41 4.85 2.49
N VAL A 168 8.69 5.14 2.26
CA VAL A 168 9.11 6.08 1.20
C VAL A 168 8.85 5.49 -0.20
N THR A 169 9.26 4.25 -0.43
CA THR A 169 9.11 3.61 -1.74
C THR A 169 7.66 3.36 -2.13
N GLY A 170 6.75 3.18 -1.17
CA GLY A 170 5.32 3.12 -1.44
C GLY A 170 4.79 4.41 -2.07
N VAL A 171 5.27 5.57 -1.62
CA VAL A 171 4.95 6.87 -2.24
C VAL A 171 5.60 7.00 -3.62
N VAL A 172 6.85 6.57 -3.76
CA VAL A 172 7.57 6.63 -5.05
C VAL A 172 6.86 5.79 -6.12
N VAL A 173 6.46 4.55 -5.81
CA VAL A 173 5.71 3.68 -6.73
C VAL A 173 4.41 4.36 -7.17
N TYR A 174 3.68 4.97 -6.23
CA TYR A 174 2.48 5.75 -6.55
C TYR A 174 2.77 6.94 -7.48
N LEU A 175 3.81 7.74 -7.18
CA LEU A 175 4.17 8.88 -8.03
C LEU A 175 4.59 8.43 -9.43
N MET A 176 5.34 7.34 -9.54
CA MET A 176 5.73 6.77 -10.83
C MET A 176 4.50 6.37 -11.65
N LEU A 177 3.52 5.70 -11.03
CA LEU A 177 2.38 5.13 -11.73
C LEU A 177 1.29 6.15 -12.11
N TYR A 178 1.12 7.22 -11.31
CA TYR A 178 -0.01 8.15 -11.46
C TYR A 178 0.37 9.58 -11.87
N HIS A 179 1.63 10.01 -11.67
CA HIS A 179 2.02 11.42 -11.89
C HIS A 179 3.19 11.58 -12.86
N LEU A 180 4.24 10.78 -12.70
CA LEU A 180 5.47 10.91 -13.51
C LEU A 180 5.36 10.14 -14.83
N TRP A 181 4.81 8.92 -14.77
CA TRP A 181 4.53 8.07 -15.92
C TRP A 181 3.14 7.46 -15.79
N PRO A 182 2.07 8.28 -15.94
CA PRO A 182 0.70 7.79 -15.89
C PRO A 182 0.52 6.60 -16.83
N SER A 183 0.09 5.46 -16.32
CA SER A 183 -0.15 4.29 -17.16
C SER A 183 -1.21 4.58 -18.22
N ALA A 184 -1.03 4.06 -19.44
CA ALA A 184 -2.02 4.20 -20.52
C ALA A 184 -3.40 3.62 -20.15
N GLU A 185 -3.47 2.72 -19.17
CA GLU A 185 -4.72 2.21 -18.59
C GLU A 185 -5.52 3.28 -17.81
N LEU A 186 -4.89 4.39 -17.43
CA LEU A 186 -5.50 5.51 -16.71
C LEU A 186 -6.00 6.63 -17.64
N ASP A 187 -5.67 6.57 -18.93
CA ASP A 187 -6.09 7.55 -19.94
C ASP A 187 -6.68 6.86 -21.18
N PRO A 188 -8.02 6.79 -21.32
CA PRO A 188 -8.69 6.22 -22.49
C PRO A 188 -8.36 6.93 -23.81
N THR A 189 -7.74 8.11 -23.78
CA THR A 189 -7.34 8.85 -24.98
C THR A 189 -6.00 8.39 -25.56
N LEU A 190 -5.22 7.60 -24.81
CA LEU A 190 -3.98 6.97 -25.28
C LEU A 190 -4.19 5.55 -25.83
N THR A 191 -5.38 4.98 -25.65
CA THR A 191 -5.78 3.68 -26.23
C THR A 191 -6.43 3.82 -27.59
N THR A 192 -6.79 5.03 -28.01
CA THR A 192 -7.22 5.31 -29.38
C THR A 192 -5.99 5.41 -30.27
N VAL A 193 -5.57 4.27 -30.83
CA VAL A 193 -4.91 4.30 -32.15
C VAL A 193 -5.84 5.11 -33.05
N PRO A 194 -5.41 6.24 -33.65
CA PRO A 194 -6.28 6.98 -34.55
C PRO A 194 -6.69 6.04 -35.70
N PRO A 195 -7.95 6.06 -36.14
CA PRO A 195 -8.36 5.34 -37.33
C PRO A 195 -7.76 6.03 -38.57
N SER A 196 -6.47 5.81 -38.81
CA SER A 196 -5.81 5.97 -40.09
C SER A 196 -4.87 4.78 -40.17
N ILE A 197 -5.25 3.65 -40.78
CA ILE A 197 -5.34 3.43 -42.22
C ILE A 197 -6.55 2.52 -42.51
N ALA A 198 -7.69 3.12 -42.85
CA ALA A 198 -8.68 2.50 -43.73
C ALA A 198 -9.11 3.61 -44.68
N ALA A 199 -8.32 3.80 -45.74
CA ALA A 199 -8.59 4.82 -46.74
C ALA A 199 -9.97 4.58 -47.38
N PRO A 200 -10.72 5.65 -47.69
CA PRO A 200 -11.98 5.55 -48.41
C PRO A 200 -11.73 5.39 -49.91
N GLY A 201 -12.28 4.33 -50.50
CA GLY A 201 -12.70 4.31 -51.91
C GLY A 201 -11.85 3.52 -52.90
N SER A 202 -12.43 2.46 -53.46
CA SER A 202 -12.59 2.36 -54.92
C SER A 202 -13.78 1.46 -55.26
N VAL A 203 -14.82 2.10 -55.79
CA VAL A 203 -15.94 1.52 -56.53
C VAL A 203 -15.42 0.94 -57.85
N GLY A 204 -16.00 -0.19 -58.29
CA GLY A 204 -16.14 -0.51 -59.71
C GLY A 204 -15.14 -1.51 -60.30
N GLY A 205 -15.67 -2.60 -60.84
CA GLY A 205 -14.97 -3.63 -61.62
C GLY A 205 -15.70 -4.95 -61.60
#